data_AF-A0A8J2H478-F1
#
_entry.id   AF-A0A8J2H478-F1
#
_cell.length_a   1.000
_cell.length_b   1.000
_cell.length_c   1.000
_cell.angle_alpha   90.00
_cell.angle_beta   90.00
_cell.angle_gamma   90.00
#
_symmetry.space_group_name_H-M   'P 1'
#
loop_
_entity.id
_entity.type
_entity.pdbx_description
1 polymer ?
#
loop_
_entity_poly.entity_id
_entity_poly.type
_entity_poly.pdbx_seq_one_letter_code
_entity_poly.pdbx_strand_id
1 'polypeptide(L)'
;MESEIYKLRNQLVIRCSQYLSSIYQALVGLSREFFNCDLPEHVESETYSTLDSFSRVIIHESMMTPRKDCSYSCQVLNTSTYYRYPFTSFGTWFPQQQCEGYMANCVNLGKARFCELDEDSPIRYSWIESSNWQKTFGTKDQCLNGKDVTIDVSKSDGNECSTCFCECSDLKTGIKTIRLRFQMADIDKNMIVTGLKFEEKQMIFHVQIEQGKLLPGGRIDRSSIHMKELENLNYMKVGKG
;
A
#
# COMPACT_ATOMS: atom_id res chain seq x y z
N MET A 1 4.25 -48.31 42.10
CA MET A 1 3.21 -47.91 41.14
C MET A 1 2.57 -46.58 41.54
N GLU A 2 2.01 -46.42 42.75
CA GLU A 2 1.40 -45.14 43.18
C GLU A 2 2.37 -43.97 43.27
N SER A 3 3.63 -44.18 43.69
CA SER A 3 4.61 -43.08 43.80
C SER A 3 5.08 -42.55 42.44
N GLU A 4 5.07 -43.39 41.40
CA GLU A 4 5.39 -42.96 40.03
C GLU A 4 4.24 -42.18 39.41
N ILE A 5 2.99 -42.60 39.64
CA ILE A 5 1.80 -41.85 39.20
C ILE A 5 1.77 -40.47 39.85
N TYR A 6 2.14 -40.37 41.14
CA TYR A 6 2.22 -39.09 41.84
C TYR A 6 3.33 -38.18 41.30
N LYS A 7 4.51 -38.74 40.99
CA LYS A 7 5.60 -38.01 40.32
C LYS A 7 5.19 -37.50 38.94
N LEU A 8 4.52 -38.34 38.14
CA LEU A 8 4.04 -37.97 36.80
C LEU A 8 3.00 -36.85 36.86
N ARG A 9 2.07 -36.88 37.83
CA ARG A 9 1.12 -35.78 38.06
C ARG A 9 1.83 -34.47 38.42
N ASN A 10 2.78 -34.50 39.35
CA ASN A 10 3.50 -33.29 39.75
C ASN A 10 4.33 -32.72 38.59
N GLN A 11 4.98 -33.58 37.81
CA GLN A 11 5.72 -33.14 36.61
C GLN A 11 4.79 -32.53 35.57
N LEU A 12 3.60 -33.09 35.37
CA LEU A 12 2.59 -32.53 34.46
C LEU A 12 2.14 -31.13 34.93
N VAL A 13 1.84 -30.97 36.22
CA VAL A 13 1.42 -29.68 36.80
C VAL A 13 2.52 -28.62 36.65
N ILE A 14 3.77 -28.96 36.96
CA ILE A 14 4.91 -28.05 36.80
C ILE A 14 5.09 -27.67 35.33
N ARG A 15 5.02 -28.64 34.41
CA ARG A 15 5.17 -28.38 32.97
C ARG A 15 4.02 -27.49 32.45
N CYS A 16 2.78 -27.74 32.87
CA CYS A 16 1.64 -26.89 32.50
C CYS A 16 1.79 -25.46 33.03
N SER A 17 2.28 -25.25 34.25
CA SER A 17 2.48 -23.89 34.80
C SER A 17 3.58 -23.14 34.06
N GLN A 18 4.68 -23.83 33.71
CA GLN A 18 5.76 -23.27 32.90
C GLN A 18 5.27 -22.90 31.50
N TYR A 19 4.52 -23.78 30.83
CA TYR A 19 3.92 -23.48 29.53
C TYR A 19 2.98 -22.28 29.59
N LEU A 20 2.10 -22.22 30.59
CA LEU A 20 1.17 -21.09 30.78
C LEU A 20 1.93 -19.78 31.04
N SER A 21 2.99 -19.81 31.84
CA SER A 21 3.83 -18.63 32.11
C SER A 21 4.50 -18.12 30.83
N SER A 22 5.09 -19.02 30.03
CA SER A 22 5.73 -18.66 28.75
C SER A 22 4.73 -18.12 27.74
N ILE A 23 3.54 -18.72 27.65
CA ILE A 23 2.44 -18.22 26.80
C ILE A 23 2.01 -16.84 27.27
N TYR A 24 1.85 -16.63 28.58
CA TYR A 24 1.44 -15.34 29.13
C TYR A 24 2.46 -14.25 28.83
N GLN A 25 3.76 -14.52 29.00
CA GLN A 25 4.83 -13.58 28.65
C GLN A 25 4.84 -13.26 27.14
N ALA A 26 4.62 -14.25 26.28
CA ALA A 26 4.50 -14.04 24.85
C ALA A 26 3.26 -13.18 24.50
N LEU A 27 2.11 -13.44 25.13
CA LEU A 27 0.87 -12.69 24.93
C LEU A 27 0.93 -11.25 25.44
N VAL A 28 1.76 -10.94 26.44
CA VAL A 28 1.97 -9.55 26.90
C VAL A 28 2.68 -8.71 25.84
N GLY A 29 3.58 -9.30 25.05
CA GLY A 29 4.32 -8.61 24.00
C GLY A 29 3.61 -8.56 22.64
N LEU A 30 2.60 -9.41 22.42
CA LEU A 30 1.84 -9.43 21.17
C LEU A 30 0.79 -8.32 21.14
N SER A 31 0.59 -7.71 19.97
CA SER A 31 -0.55 -6.83 19.74
C SER A 31 -1.83 -7.61 20.04
N ARG A 32 -2.65 -7.08 20.96
CA ARG A 32 -3.93 -7.71 21.34
C ARG A 32 -5.05 -7.38 20.38
N GLU A 33 -4.80 -6.49 19.43
CA GLU A 33 -5.82 -5.94 18.54
C GLU A 33 -6.08 -6.88 17.35
N PHE A 34 -5.03 -7.50 16.81
CA PHE A 34 -5.12 -8.38 15.64
C PHE A 34 -4.09 -9.52 15.70
N PHE A 35 -4.51 -10.72 15.33
CA PHE A 35 -3.62 -11.85 15.11
C PHE A 35 -3.35 -11.95 13.60
N ASN A 36 -2.11 -11.74 13.17
CA ASN A 36 -1.74 -11.84 11.76
C ASN A 36 -1.78 -13.30 11.30
N CYS A 37 -2.80 -13.64 10.52
CA CYS A 37 -2.97 -14.92 9.83
C CYS A 37 -2.63 -14.76 8.35
N ASP A 38 -1.53 -14.08 8.02
CA ASP A 38 -1.18 -13.85 6.62
C ASP A 38 -0.91 -15.20 5.91
N LEU A 39 -1.52 -15.36 4.74
CA LEU A 39 -1.31 -16.54 3.90
C LEU A 39 0.14 -16.54 3.36
N PRO A 40 0.77 -17.71 3.17
CA PRO A 40 2.13 -17.79 2.64
C PRO A 40 2.23 -17.33 1.18
N GLU A 41 1.13 -17.38 0.44
CA GLU A 41 1.03 -16.90 -0.94
C GLU A 41 -0.09 -15.88 -1.06
N HIS A 42 0.21 -14.77 -1.71
CA HIS A 42 -0.72 -13.68 -1.95
C HIS A 42 -1.15 -13.69 -3.43
N VAL A 43 -2.44 -13.88 -3.66
CA VAL A 43 -3.10 -13.80 -4.97
C VAL A 43 -3.90 -12.51 -5.05
N GLU A 44 -3.71 -11.75 -6.13
CA GLU A 44 -4.41 -10.50 -6.39
C GLU A 44 -5.92 -10.75 -6.56
N SER A 45 -6.76 -9.85 -6.05
CA SER A 45 -8.23 -9.96 -6.00
C SER A 45 -8.79 -11.07 -5.08
N GLU A 46 -7.94 -11.93 -4.51
CA GLU A 46 -8.36 -12.92 -3.51
C GLU A 46 -7.87 -12.56 -2.10
N THR A 47 -6.57 -12.25 -1.98
CA THR A 47 -5.90 -12.01 -0.70
C THR A 47 -5.43 -10.57 -0.53
N TYR A 48 -5.20 -9.87 -1.64
CA TYR A 48 -4.82 -8.46 -1.64
C TYR A 48 -5.38 -7.76 -2.89
N SER A 49 -5.47 -6.44 -2.79
CA SER A 49 -5.80 -5.56 -3.91
C SER A 49 -4.92 -4.32 -3.80
N THR A 50 -4.52 -3.76 -4.93
CA THR A 50 -3.64 -2.60 -4.96
C THR A 50 -4.43 -1.29 -4.85
N LEU A 51 -3.81 -0.29 -4.22
CA LEU A 51 -4.36 1.06 -4.12
C LEU A 51 -3.62 1.97 -5.10
N ASP A 52 -4.07 1.98 -6.34
CA ASP A 52 -3.34 2.64 -7.44
C ASP A 52 -3.45 4.19 -7.39
N SER A 53 -4.37 4.73 -6.57
CA SER A 53 -4.68 6.17 -6.52
C SER A 53 -3.61 7.06 -5.90
N PHE A 54 -2.65 6.48 -5.20
CA PHE A 54 -1.53 7.20 -4.58
C PHE A 54 -0.23 6.84 -5.27
N SER A 55 -0.24 6.96 -6.60
CA SER A 55 0.97 6.81 -7.40
C SER A 55 1.85 8.06 -7.23
N ARG A 56 3.17 7.88 -7.30
CA ARG A 56 4.11 9.00 -7.37
C ARG A 56 4.78 9.00 -8.72
N VAL A 57 5.01 10.18 -9.27
CA VAL A 57 5.62 10.38 -10.59
C VAL A 57 6.92 11.18 -10.44
N ILE A 58 7.94 10.76 -11.17
CA ILE A 58 9.16 11.53 -11.35
C ILE A 58 8.96 12.44 -12.56
N ILE A 59 9.23 13.73 -12.41
CA ILE A 59 9.13 14.71 -13.48
C ILE A 59 10.26 15.73 -13.39
N HIS A 60 10.74 16.19 -14.54
CA HIS A 60 11.73 17.24 -14.59
C HIS A 60 11.05 18.63 -14.53
N GLU A 61 11.62 19.56 -13.77
CA GLU A 61 11.03 20.87 -13.52
C GLU A 61 10.67 21.65 -14.80
N SER A 62 11.55 21.62 -15.81
CA SER A 62 11.32 22.30 -17.10
C SER A 62 10.10 21.76 -17.88
N MET A 63 9.61 20.58 -17.52
CA MET A 63 8.38 20.01 -18.09
C MET A 63 7.13 20.54 -17.39
N MET A 64 7.26 21.20 -16.25
CA MET A 64 6.12 21.72 -15.48
C MET A 64 5.78 23.17 -15.85
N THR A 65 6.65 23.86 -16.61
CA THR A 65 6.44 25.25 -17.02
C THR A 65 6.28 25.36 -18.54
N PRO A 66 5.39 26.25 -19.04
CA PRO A 66 5.26 26.48 -20.48
C PRO A 66 6.48 27.19 -21.10
N ARG A 67 7.33 27.78 -20.25
CA ARG A 67 8.51 28.55 -20.66
C ARG A 67 9.76 27.69 -20.83
N LYS A 68 9.72 26.40 -20.48
CA LYS A 68 10.87 25.48 -20.47
C LYS A 68 11.98 25.89 -19.50
N ASP A 69 11.67 26.80 -18.58
CA ASP A 69 12.62 27.33 -17.61
C ASP A 69 12.56 26.56 -16.29
N CYS A 70 13.61 26.73 -15.49
CA CYS A 70 13.73 26.18 -14.13
C CYS A 70 13.69 27.31 -13.12
N SER A 71 12.62 28.10 -13.20
CA SER A 71 12.40 29.31 -12.40
C SER A 71 11.68 29.02 -11.08
N TYR A 72 11.27 27.76 -10.85
CA TYR A 72 10.48 27.37 -9.69
C TYR A 72 11.25 26.38 -8.82
N SER A 73 10.59 25.85 -7.80
CA SER A 73 11.13 24.73 -7.04
C SER A 73 10.06 23.66 -6.96
N CYS A 74 10.47 22.39 -6.83
CA CYS A 74 9.53 21.28 -6.73
C CYS A 74 8.42 21.54 -5.69
N GLN A 75 8.76 22.16 -4.55
CA GLN A 75 7.82 22.39 -3.45
C GLN A 75 6.65 23.32 -3.80
N VAL A 76 6.82 24.22 -4.77
CA VAL A 76 5.79 25.19 -5.17
C VAL A 76 4.93 24.66 -6.31
N LEU A 77 5.34 23.56 -6.93
CA LEU A 77 4.71 23.05 -8.15
C LEU A 77 3.49 22.17 -7.81
N ASN A 78 2.33 22.73 -8.09
CA ASN A 78 1.02 22.12 -7.96
C ASN A 78 0.28 22.32 -9.28
N THR A 79 0.20 21.27 -10.10
CA THR A 79 -0.28 21.40 -11.49
C THR A 79 -0.90 20.10 -11.99
N SER A 80 -1.90 20.23 -12.86
CA SER A 80 -2.43 19.11 -13.65
C SER A 80 -1.86 19.08 -15.07
N THR A 81 -1.02 20.05 -15.43
CA THR A 81 -0.45 20.18 -16.77
C THR A 81 1.06 20.02 -16.71
N TYR A 82 1.58 19.20 -17.62
CA TYR A 82 2.99 19.14 -17.94
C TYR A 82 3.16 19.23 -19.47
N TYR A 83 4.35 19.63 -19.89
CA TYR A 83 4.69 19.93 -21.26
C TYR A 83 5.76 18.97 -21.76
N ARG A 84 5.49 18.34 -22.91
CA ARG A 84 6.42 17.42 -23.55
C ARG A 84 7.39 18.21 -24.43
N TYR A 85 8.56 18.53 -23.89
CA TYR A 85 9.61 19.21 -24.64
C TYR A 85 10.77 18.27 -24.94
N PRO A 86 11.20 18.13 -26.20
CA PRO A 86 12.40 17.37 -26.52
C PRO A 86 13.61 18.06 -25.88
N PHE A 87 14.19 17.43 -24.85
CA PHE A 87 15.38 17.96 -24.18
C PHE A 87 16.62 17.41 -24.88
N THR A 88 17.39 18.31 -25.49
CA THR A 88 18.50 17.96 -26.38
C THR A 88 19.82 17.66 -25.66
N SER A 89 19.91 17.87 -24.34
CA SER A 89 21.14 17.70 -23.57
C SER A 89 21.26 16.38 -22.79
N PHE A 90 20.16 15.64 -22.55
CA PHE A 90 20.18 14.42 -21.70
C PHE A 90 19.38 13.23 -22.26
N GLY A 91 19.01 13.29 -23.53
CA GLY A 91 18.10 12.30 -24.11
C GLY A 91 16.65 12.66 -23.81
N THR A 92 15.78 12.29 -24.73
CA THR A 92 14.34 12.54 -24.70
C THR A 92 13.65 11.62 -23.68
N TRP A 93 14.05 11.67 -22.41
CA TRP A 93 13.34 10.92 -21.38
C TRP A 93 12.01 11.61 -21.07
N PHE A 94 10.95 10.81 -21.17
CA PHE A 94 9.61 11.17 -20.75
C PHE A 94 9.10 10.00 -19.91
N PRO A 95 8.38 10.27 -18.80
CA PRO A 95 7.78 9.21 -18.02
C PRO A 95 6.95 8.28 -18.92
N GLN A 96 7.15 6.96 -18.82
CA GLN A 96 6.35 5.95 -19.52
C GLN A 96 4.90 6.06 -19.05
N GLN A 97 4.70 5.91 -17.74
CA GLN A 97 3.41 6.15 -17.11
C GLN A 97 3.30 7.62 -16.70
N GLN A 98 2.39 8.35 -17.32
CA GLN A 98 2.21 9.78 -17.09
C GLN A 98 1.20 10.03 -15.96
N CYS A 99 1.33 11.15 -15.25
CA CYS A 99 0.28 11.57 -14.32
C CYS A 99 -0.83 12.25 -15.14
N GLU A 100 -2.03 11.67 -15.12
CA GLU A 100 -3.16 12.21 -15.88
C GLU A 100 -4.07 13.12 -15.05
N GLY A 101 -3.79 13.24 -13.76
CA GLY A 101 -4.54 14.08 -12.85
C GLY A 101 -3.70 15.18 -12.23
N TYR A 102 -3.95 15.40 -10.94
CA TYR A 102 -3.34 16.52 -10.22
C TYR A 102 -2.04 16.08 -9.54
N MET A 103 -0.94 16.78 -9.82
CA MET A 103 0.32 16.58 -9.13
C MET A 103 0.46 17.56 -7.98
N ALA A 104 0.84 17.03 -6.81
CA ALA A 104 1.04 17.80 -5.59
C ALA A 104 2.17 17.22 -4.73
N ASN A 105 2.49 17.92 -3.62
CA ASN A 105 3.42 17.44 -2.59
C ASN A 105 4.77 16.99 -3.15
N CYS A 106 5.27 17.72 -4.14
CA CYS A 106 6.49 17.39 -4.83
C CYS A 106 7.75 17.64 -3.97
N VAL A 107 8.69 16.70 -4.01
CA VAL A 107 10.00 16.81 -3.36
C VAL A 107 11.13 16.78 -4.37
N ASN A 108 12.24 17.45 -4.07
CA ASN A 108 13.42 17.46 -4.93
C ASN A 108 14.23 16.16 -4.73
N LEU A 109 14.40 15.38 -5.80
CA LEU A 109 15.24 14.18 -5.83
C LEU A 109 16.73 14.47 -6.03
N GLY A 110 17.09 15.63 -6.59
CA GLY A 110 18.46 15.89 -7.04
C GLY A 110 18.86 14.96 -8.17
N LYS A 111 20.05 14.35 -8.08
CA LYS A 111 20.48 13.32 -9.02
C LYS A 111 19.74 12.04 -8.71
N ALA A 112 19.09 11.46 -9.71
CA ALA A 112 18.27 10.28 -9.53
C ALA A 112 18.62 9.21 -10.55
N ARG A 113 18.63 7.95 -10.11
CA ARG A 113 18.64 6.79 -10.98
C ARG A 113 17.51 5.86 -10.55
N PHE A 114 16.72 5.38 -11.49
CA PHE A 114 15.55 4.57 -11.17
C PHE A 114 15.24 3.58 -12.28
N CYS A 115 14.56 2.50 -11.90
CA CYS A 115 13.98 1.55 -12.84
C CYS A 115 12.51 1.91 -13.07
N GLU A 116 12.22 2.45 -14.26
CA GLU A 116 10.87 2.79 -14.70
C GLU A 116 10.23 1.59 -15.40
N LEU A 117 9.11 1.11 -14.90
CA LEU A 117 8.42 -0.06 -15.44
C LEU A 117 7.52 0.33 -16.63
N ASP A 118 7.15 -0.67 -17.43
CA ASP A 118 6.32 -0.48 -18.62
C ASP A 118 4.92 0.09 -18.30
N GLU A 119 4.23 0.64 -19.31
CA GLU A 119 2.93 1.31 -19.14
C GLU A 119 1.84 0.41 -18.52
N ASP A 120 1.90 -0.89 -18.76
CA ASP A 120 0.95 -1.88 -18.24
C ASP A 120 1.24 -2.31 -16.80
N SER A 121 2.35 -1.85 -16.21
CA SER A 121 2.71 -2.22 -14.84
C SER A 121 1.84 -1.48 -13.83
N PRO A 122 1.30 -2.15 -12.78
CA PRO A 122 0.53 -1.48 -11.73
C PRO A 122 1.38 -0.54 -10.88
N ILE A 123 2.71 -0.67 -10.94
CA ILE A 123 3.68 0.16 -10.24
C ILE A 123 4.57 0.89 -11.25
N ARG A 124 4.84 2.18 -11.01
CA ARG A 124 5.65 3.01 -11.93
C ARG A 124 7.15 2.73 -11.83
N TYR A 125 7.64 2.42 -10.63
CA TYR A 125 9.05 2.27 -10.35
C TYR A 125 9.31 1.04 -9.48
N SER A 126 10.25 0.18 -9.90
CA SER A 126 10.71 -0.94 -9.07
C SER A 126 11.62 -0.44 -7.94
N TRP A 127 12.57 0.43 -8.29
CA TRP A 127 13.47 1.06 -7.34
C TRP A 127 13.87 2.47 -7.77
N ILE A 128 14.20 3.32 -6.79
CA ILE A 128 14.63 4.70 -6.99
C ILE A 128 15.80 4.99 -6.06
N GLU A 129 16.91 5.44 -6.63
CA GLU A 129 18.09 5.96 -5.96
C GLU A 129 18.16 7.47 -6.18
N SER A 130 18.37 8.22 -5.10
CA SER A 130 18.32 9.68 -5.09
C SER A 130 19.49 10.21 -4.27
N SER A 131 20.17 11.25 -4.77
CA SER A 131 21.25 11.90 -4.02
C SER A 131 20.77 12.59 -2.75
N ASN A 132 19.48 12.94 -2.70
CA ASN A 132 18.88 13.62 -1.56
C ASN A 132 18.32 12.65 -0.52
N TRP A 133 18.33 11.34 -0.78
CA TRP A 133 17.81 10.32 0.13
C TRP A 133 18.94 9.45 0.70
N GLN A 134 18.82 9.09 1.98
CA GLN A 134 19.80 8.22 2.65
C GLN A 134 19.65 6.74 2.26
N LYS A 135 18.48 6.35 1.76
CA LYS A 135 18.15 4.97 1.42
C LYS A 135 17.49 4.92 0.05
N THR A 136 17.81 3.88 -0.70
CA THR A 136 17.14 3.51 -1.95
C THR A 136 15.70 3.10 -1.64
N PHE A 137 14.76 3.59 -2.44
CA PHE A 137 13.40 3.09 -2.46
C PHE A 137 13.35 1.79 -3.26
N GLY A 138 12.69 0.76 -2.75
CA GLY A 138 12.65 -0.56 -3.38
C GLY A 138 13.94 -1.36 -3.23
N THR A 139 13.95 -2.57 -3.79
CA THR A 139 15.12 -3.44 -3.82
C THR A 139 15.87 -3.20 -5.11
N LYS A 140 17.14 -2.79 -5.02
CA LYS A 140 17.99 -2.58 -6.20
C LYS A 140 18.34 -3.92 -6.83
N ASP A 141 17.50 -4.37 -7.74
CA ASP A 141 17.69 -5.54 -8.58
C ASP A 141 18.04 -5.13 -10.02
N GLN A 142 18.21 -6.12 -10.89
CA GLN A 142 18.26 -5.83 -12.33
C GLN A 142 16.90 -5.27 -12.73
N CYS A 143 16.89 -4.15 -13.47
CA CYS A 143 15.66 -3.55 -13.98
C CYS A 143 15.05 -4.45 -15.08
N LEU A 144 14.43 -5.54 -14.65
CA LEU A 144 13.77 -6.54 -15.49
C LEU A 144 12.37 -6.01 -15.79
N ASN A 145 12.00 -5.90 -17.07
CA ASN A 145 10.73 -5.34 -17.56
C ASN A 145 10.57 -3.83 -17.31
N GLY A 146 11.67 -3.09 -17.46
CA GLY A 146 11.65 -1.63 -17.38
C GLY A 146 12.86 -0.98 -18.04
N LYS A 147 12.91 0.35 -17.92
CA LYS A 147 14.01 1.21 -18.39
C LYS A 147 14.81 1.70 -17.19
N ASP A 148 16.10 1.43 -17.21
CA ASP A 148 17.06 2.03 -16.26
C ASP A 148 17.36 3.46 -16.71
N VAL A 149 16.84 4.43 -15.96
CA VAL A 149 16.92 5.85 -16.29
C VAL A 149 17.81 6.54 -15.27
N THR A 150 18.75 7.34 -15.75
CA THR A 150 19.59 8.22 -14.92
C THR A 150 19.34 9.66 -15.31
N ILE A 151 18.98 10.49 -14.33
CA ILE A 151 18.78 11.93 -14.46
C ILE A 151 19.80 12.65 -13.57
N ASP A 152 20.61 13.51 -14.19
CA ASP A 152 21.54 14.39 -13.48
C ASP A 152 20.97 15.81 -13.38
N VAL A 153 21.46 16.61 -12.43
CA VAL A 153 21.10 18.02 -12.27
C VAL A 153 21.55 18.77 -13.52
N SER A 154 20.59 19.29 -14.27
CA SER A 154 20.83 20.03 -15.50
C SER A 154 20.76 21.54 -15.27
N LYS A 155 21.38 22.32 -16.16
CA LYS A 155 21.24 23.78 -16.16
C LYS A 155 20.39 24.20 -17.36
N SER A 156 19.39 25.04 -17.13
CA SER A 156 18.60 25.71 -18.17
C SER A 156 18.60 27.21 -17.88
N ASP A 157 18.98 28.02 -18.87
CA ASP A 157 19.00 29.49 -18.80
C ASP A 157 19.69 30.09 -17.55
N GLY A 158 20.73 29.41 -17.04
CA GLY A 158 21.51 29.84 -15.88
C GLY A 158 21.02 29.32 -14.52
N ASN A 159 19.84 28.71 -14.46
CA ASN A 159 19.29 28.08 -13.26
C ASN A 159 19.54 26.57 -13.25
N GLU A 160 19.73 26.00 -12.07
CA GLU A 160 19.80 24.55 -11.87
C GLU A 160 18.38 23.98 -11.81
N CYS A 161 18.09 23.05 -12.72
CA CYS A 161 16.81 22.38 -12.80
C CYS A 161 16.73 21.24 -11.80
N SER A 162 15.60 21.15 -11.11
CA SER A 162 15.35 20.06 -10.18
C SER A 162 14.62 18.89 -10.84
N THR A 163 14.97 17.66 -10.43
CA THR A 163 14.15 16.48 -10.65
C THR A 163 13.16 16.37 -9.50
N CYS A 164 11.87 16.38 -9.79
CA CYS A 164 10.81 16.38 -8.80
C CYS A 164 10.16 14.99 -8.68
N PHE A 165 9.84 14.58 -7.46
CA PHE A 165 9.03 13.41 -7.16
C PHE A 165 7.72 13.85 -6.53
N CYS A 166 6.64 13.74 -7.29
CA CYS A 166 5.33 14.29 -6.97
C CYS A 166 4.33 13.20 -6.66
N GLU A 167 3.40 13.47 -5.75
CA GLU A 167 2.19 12.67 -5.61
C GLU A 167 1.28 12.96 -6.80
N CYS A 168 0.77 11.91 -7.42
CA CYS A 168 -0.14 11.99 -8.54
C CYS A 168 -1.51 11.45 -8.14
N SER A 169 -2.53 12.30 -8.20
CA SER A 169 -3.92 11.87 -8.08
C SER A 169 -4.46 11.56 -9.48
N ASP A 170 -4.16 10.37 -10.00
CA ASP A 170 -4.56 9.94 -11.34
C ASP A 170 -6.08 10.01 -11.53
N LEU A 171 -6.55 10.53 -12.67
CA LEU A 171 -7.98 10.68 -12.96
C LEU A 171 -8.61 9.45 -13.62
N LYS A 172 -7.80 8.62 -14.31
CA LYS A 172 -8.31 7.46 -15.08
C LYS A 172 -8.21 6.11 -14.36
N THR A 173 -7.33 5.97 -13.38
CA THR A 173 -7.03 4.70 -12.73
C THR A 173 -7.00 4.85 -11.21
N GLY A 174 -7.59 3.90 -10.50
CA GLY A 174 -7.42 3.75 -9.05
C GLY A 174 -8.67 3.92 -8.20
N ILE A 175 -8.74 3.05 -7.18
CA ILE A 175 -9.68 3.11 -6.06
C ILE A 175 -9.30 4.28 -5.15
N LYS A 176 -10.08 5.36 -5.14
CA LYS A 176 -9.72 6.61 -4.44
C LYS A 176 -10.21 6.68 -3.01
N THR A 177 -10.99 5.70 -2.58
CA THR A 177 -11.76 5.82 -1.35
C THR A 177 -11.78 4.51 -0.61
N ILE A 178 -11.40 4.58 0.66
CA ILE A 178 -11.57 3.51 1.63
C ILE A 178 -12.79 3.87 2.47
N ARG A 179 -13.78 2.98 2.49
CA ARG A 179 -14.96 3.12 3.35
C ARG A 179 -14.66 2.53 4.72
N LEU A 180 -14.65 3.39 5.73
CA LEU A 180 -14.42 3.01 7.13
C LEU A 180 -15.72 2.74 7.91
N ARG A 181 -16.84 2.48 7.22
CA ARG A 181 -18.10 2.18 7.92
C ARG A 181 -18.01 0.79 8.55
N PHE A 182 -18.13 0.76 9.87
CA PHE A 182 -18.08 -0.48 10.63
C PHE A 182 -19.20 -1.45 10.25
N GLN A 183 -18.87 -2.73 10.22
CA GLN A 183 -19.83 -3.83 10.19
C GLN A 183 -19.86 -4.51 11.55
N MET A 184 -21.05 -4.90 12.00
CA MET A 184 -21.24 -5.66 13.23
C MET A 184 -21.57 -7.11 12.89
N ALA A 185 -21.03 -8.07 13.64
CA ALA A 185 -21.46 -9.46 13.56
C ALA A 185 -22.93 -9.60 14.00
N ASP A 186 -23.60 -10.67 13.58
CA ASP A 186 -24.99 -10.95 13.97
C ASP A 186 -25.05 -11.43 15.43
N ILE A 187 -25.00 -10.48 16.36
CA ILE A 187 -24.99 -10.73 17.80
C ILE A 187 -26.21 -11.54 18.27
N ASP A 188 -27.38 -11.34 17.64
CA ASP A 188 -28.61 -12.06 17.97
C ASP A 188 -28.51 -13.57 17.69
N LYS A 189 -27.59 -13.97 16.80
CA LYS A 189 -27.30 -15.37 16.46
C LYS A 189 -26.08 -15.92 17.19
N ASN A 190 -25.57 -15.18 18.19
CA ASN A 190 -24.33 -15.49 18.91
C ASN A 190 -23.12 -15.60 17.98
N MET A 191 -23.06 -14.74 16.96
CA MET A 191 -21.94 -14.67 16.02
C MET A 191 -20.90 -13.67 16.51
N ILE A 192 -19.62 -13.99 16.30
CA ILE A 192 -18.49 -13.11 16.59
C ILE A 192 -17.68 -12.89 15.31
N VAL A 193 -16.89 -11.82 15.28
CA VAL A 193 -15.94 -11.56 14.20
C VAL A 193 -14.80 -12.58 14.29
N THR A 194 -14.55 -13.28 13.19
CA THR A 194 -13.48 -14.30 13.09
C THR A 194 -12.36 -13.87 12.16
N GLY A 195 -12.63 -12.90 11.28
CA GLY A 195 -11.70 -12.44 10.27
C GLY A 195 -12.14 -11.11 9.66
N LEU A 196 -11.22 -10.53 8.89
CA LEU A 196 -11.38 -9.26 8.19
C LEU A 196 -10.74 -9.39 6.82
N LYS A 197 -11.38 -8.85 5.78
CA LYS A 197 -10.77 -8.65 4.47
C LYS A 197 -11.12 -7.29 3.92
N PHE A 198 -10.25 -6.76 3.06
CA PHE A 198 -10.59 -5.66 2.19
C PHE A 198 -11.23 -6.20 0.93
N GLU A 199 -12.41 -5.69 0.59
CA GLU A 199 -13.14 -6.06 -0.63
C GLU A 199 -13.29 -4.81 -1.49
N GLU A 200 -12.88 -4.90 -2.76
CA GLU A 200 -13.18 -3.85 -3.72
C GLU A 200 -14.61 -4.02 -4.25
N LYS A 201 -15.44 -2.98 -4.07
CA LYS A 201 -16.77 -2.93 -4.70
C LYS A 201 -17.06 -1.51 -5.18
N GLN A 202 -17.27 -1.37 -6.49
CA GLN A 202 -17.57 -0.10 -7.16
C GLN A 202 -16.45 0.95 -6.97
N MET A 203 -15.19 0.54 -7.18
CA MET A 203 -13.99 1.39 -7.04
C MET A 203 -13.81 2.00 -5.64
N ILE A 204 -14.31 1.31 -4.61
CA ILE A 204 -14.18 1.67 -3.20
C ILE A 204 -13.72 0.43 -2.45
N PHE A 205 -12.71 0.59 -1.59
CA PHE A 205 -12.32 -0.45 -0.64
C PHE A 205 -13.27 -0.47 0.54
N HIS A 206 -13.89 -1.62 0.78
CA HIS A 206 -14.73 -1.86 1.94
C HIS A 206 -14.01 -2.75 2.92
N VAL A 207 -14.18 -2.46 4.21
CA VAL A 207 -13.82 -3.38 5.27
C VAL A 207 -14.95 -4.41 5.42
N GLN A 208 -14.68 -5.66 5.06
CA GLN A 208 -15.62 -6.77 5.17
C GLN A 208 -15.24 -7.71 6.31
N ILE A 209 -16.20 -8.05 7.17
CA ILE A 209 -15.97 -8.96 8.29
C ILE A 209 -16.39 -10.38 7.92
N GLU A 210 -15.61 -11.34 8.42
CA GLU A 210 -16.00 -12.73 8.51
C GLU A 210 -16.59 -12.98 9.90
N GLN A 211 -17.67 -13.75 9.97
CA GLN A 211 -18.32 -14.07 11.22
C GLN A 211 -18.53 -15.57 11.39
N GLY A 212 -18.46 -16.04 12.65
CA GLY A 212 -18.68 -17.42 13.04
C GLY A 212 -19.40 -17.52 14.38
N LYS A 213 -20.16 -18.60 14.59
CA LYS A 213 -20.94 -18.83 15.80
C LYS A 213 -20.03 -19.20 16.97
N LEU A 214 -20.20 -18.48 18.07
CA LEU A 214 -19.50 -18.77 19.31
C LEU A 214 -20.15 -19.98 20.00
N LEU A 215 -19.32 -20.93 20.39
CA LEU A 215 -19.67 -22.12 21.16
C LEU A 215 -19.16 -21.99 22.61
N PRO A 216 -19.68 -22.81 23.55
CA PRO A 216 -19.16 -22.85 24.91
C PRO A 216 -17.65 -23.05 24.96
N GLY A 217 -17.00 -22.39 25.93
CA GLY A 217 -15.55 -22.43 26.10
C GLY A 217 -14.77 -21.61 25.08
N GLY A 218 -15.41 -20.66 24.38
CA GLY A 218 -14.72 -19.74 23.46
C GLY A 218 -14.38 -20.35 22.10
N ARG A 219 -14.91 -21.53 21.78
CA ARG A 219 -14.67 -22.20 20.50
C ARG A 219 -15.55 -21.58 19.42
N ILE A 220 -15.07 -21.57 18.17
CA ILE A 220 -15.85 -21.15 17.02
C ILE A 220 -16.36 -22.39 16.29
N ASP A 221 -17.63 -22.40 15.93
CA ASP A 221 -18.18 -23.40 15.01
C ASP A 221 -17.68 -23.13 13.58
N ARG A 222 -16.70 -23.93 13.13
CA ARG A 222 -16.08 -23.78 11.81
C ARG A 222 -17.06 -23.91 10.65
N SER A 223 -18.17 -24.64 10.83
CA SER A 223 -19.17 -24.82 9.78
C SER A 223 -20.06 -23.60 9.58
N SER A 224 -20.10 -22.71 10.58
CA SER A 224 -20.90 -21.48 10.56
C SER A 224 -20.14 -20.27 10.02
N ILE A 225 -18.84 -20.42 9.75
CA ILE A 225 -17.97 -19.35 9.31
C ILE A 225 -18.35 -18.91 7.89
N HIS A 226 -18.62 -17.62 7.72
CA HIS A 226 -18.87 -17.02 6.42
C HIS A 226 -18.59 -15.52 6.43
N MET A 227 -18.30 -14.98 5.24
CA MET A 227 -18.21 -13.54 5.03
C MET A 227 -19.60 -12.90 5.17
N LYS A 228 -19.70 -11.84 5.96
CA LYS A 228 -20.93 -11.05 6.03
C LYS A 228 -21.03 -10.17 4.80
N GLU A 229 -22.16 -10.22 4.10
CA GLU A 229 -22.36 -9.44 2.87
C GLU A 229 -22.23 -7.92 3.12
N LEU A 230 -21.58 -7.23 2.20
CA LEU A 230 -21.54 -5.77 2.20
C LEU A 230 -22.94 -5.21 1.98
N GLU A 231 -23.34 -4.27 2.83
CA GLU A 231 -24.57 -3.50 2.67
C GLU A 231 -24.69 -2.94 1.24
N ASN A 232 -25.82 -3.21 0.57
CA ASN A 232 -26.07 -2.69 -0.77
C ASN A 232 -26.29 -1.19 -0.72
N LEU A 233 -25.31 -0.44 -1.20
CA LEU A 233 -25.39 1.01 -1.31
C LEU A 233 -25.88 1.41 -2.70
N ASN A 234 -26.94 2.21 -2.72
CA ASN A 234 -27.26 3.01 -3.90
C ASN A 234 -26.35 4.23 -3.89
N TYR A 235 -25.19 4.12 -4.54
CA TYR A 235 -24.36 5.28 -4.85
C TYR A 235 -25.18 6.19 -5.77
N MET A 236 -25.69 7.30 -5.23
CA MET A 236 -26.28 8.32 -6.07
C MET A 236 -25.23 8.72 -7.11
N LYS A 237 -25.57 8.57 -8.40
CA LYS A 237 -24.75 9.10 -9.49
C LYS A 237 -24.59 10.59 -9.23
N VAL A 238 -23.45 11.00 -8.69
CA VAL A 238 -23.11 12.42 -8.59
C VAL A 238 -23.06 12.91 -10.03
N GLY A 239 -23.99 13.81 -10.37
CA GLY A 239 -24.16 14.33 -11.72
C GLY A 239 -22.84 14.89 -12.22
N LYS A 240 -22.46 14.51 -13.44
CA LYS A 240 -21.49 15.26 -14.23
C LYS A 240 -22.09 16.66 -14.43
N GLY A 241 -21.54 17.65 -13.73
CA GLY A 241 -21.67 19.07 -14.07
C GLY A 241 -20.62 19.44 -15.09
#